data_AF-A0A3P7FIQ7-F1
#
_entry.id   AF-A0A3P7FIQ7-F1
#
_cell.length_a   1.000
_cell.length_b   1.000
_cell.length_c   1.000
_cell.angle_alpha   90.00
_cell.angle_beta   90.00
_cell.angle_gamma   90.00
#
_symmetry.space_group_name_H-M   'P 1'
#
loop_
_entity.id
_entity.type
_entity.pdbx_description
1 polymer ?
#
loop_
_entity_poly.entity_id
_entity_poly.type
_entity_poly.pdbx_seq_one_letter_code
_entity_poly.pdbx_strand_id
1 'polypeptide(L)'
;QQELIRQSWQTINTKLELNEQNFGFFVYRRVFEHNPLLKRAFHVEEYDLLDLIPKKHSIFRQMRLFTNLIALAVRHADELETEIAPAVFRYGQRHYKFAACQVVCTVADLLGVDIDPACMEAWIDMMRFIGCRLLDGFNYIRLSSNKKLSINTADHIFYVL
;
A
#
# COMPACT_ATOMS: atom_id res chain seq x y z
N GLN A 1 -10.42 -11.43 13.32
CA GLN A 1 -9.96 -10.52 12.24
C GLN A 1 -8.58 -10.91 11.70
N GLN A 2 -7.51 -10.96 12.51
CA GLN A 2 -6.14 -11.26 12.03
C GLN A 2 -6.01 -12.58 11.26
N GLU A 3 -6.64 -13.65 11.76
CA GLU A 3 -6.62 -14.96 11.11
C GLU A 3 -7.28 -14.92 9.73
N LEU A 4 -8.36 -14.13 9.56
CA LEU A 4 -9.00 -13.93 8.26
C LEU A 4 -8.05 -13.25 7.27
N ILE A 5 -7.29 -12.24 7.73
CA ILE A 5 -6.27 -11.56 6.90
C ILE A 5 -5.17 -12.55 6.49
N ARG A 6 -4.66 -13.36 7.42
CA ARG A 6 -3.60 -14.35 7.14
C ARG A 6 -4.06 -15.42 6.15
N GLN A 7 -5.24 -15.99 6.37
CA GLN A 7 -5.83 -17.03 5.48
C GLN A 7 -6.12 -16.47 4.09
N SER A 8 -6.78 -15.32 4.00
CA SER A 8 -7.05 -14.67 2.71
C SER A 8 -5.77 -14.27 1.98
N TRP A 9 -4.74 -13.82 2.68
CA TRP A 9 -3.43 -13.54 2.07
C TRP A 9 -2.77 -14.80 1.51
N GLN A 10 -2.91 -15.97 2.15
CA GLN A 10 -2.44 -17.24 1.58
C GLN A 10 -3.15 -17.57 0.26
N THR A 11 -4.48 -17.43 0.21
CA THR A 11 -5.26 -17.61 -1.03
C THR A 11 -4.82 -16.63 -2.12
N ILE A 12 -4.57 -15.37 -1.74
CA ILE A 12 -4.03 -14.36 -2.65
C ILE A 12 -2.66 -14.80 -3.19
N ASN A 13 -1.74 -15.24 -2.33
CA ASN A 13 -0.40 -15.69 -2.76
C ASN A 13 -0.47 -16.85 -3.76
N THR A 14 -1.34 -17.84 -3.54
CA THR A 14 -1.56 -18.92 -4.52
C THR A 14 -1.95 -18.37 -5.90
N LYS A 15 -2.83 -17.37 -5.95
CA LYS A 15 -3.22 -16.72 -7.22
C LYS A 15 -2.11 -15.87 -7.81
N LEU A 16 -1.31 -15.19 -6.98
CA LEU A 16 -0.15 -14.42 -7.43
C LEU A 16 0.90 -15.32 -8.09
N GLU A 17 1.18 -16.48 -7.50
CA GLU A 17 2.07 -17.50 -8.06
C GLU A 17 1.58 -18.00 -9.43
N LEU A 18 0.29 -18.30 -9.55
CA LEU A 18 -0.32 -18.74 -10.81
C LEU A 18 -0.23 -17.68 -11.93
N ASN A 19 -0.25 -16.39 -11.57
CA ASN A 19 -0.16 -15.30 -12.54
C ASN A 19 1.27 -14.83 -12.80
N GLU A 20 2.28 -15.37 -12.09
CA GLU A 20 3.66 -14.89 -12.11
C GLU A 20 3.80 -13.38 -11.84
N GLN A 21 2.89 -12.83 -11.03
CA GLN A 21 2.83 -11.40 -10.71
C GLN A 21 2.84 -11.16 -9.20
N ASN A 22 3.22 -9.95 -8.80
CA ASN A 22 3.16 -9.55 -7.39
C ASN A 22 1.86 -8.78 -7.10
N PHE A 23 1.45 -8.74 -5.83
CA PHE A 23 0.23 -8.03 -5.42
C PHE A 23 0.20 -6.57 -5.91
N GLY A 24 1.33 -5.88 -5.79
CA GLY A 24 1.49 -4.50 -6.23
C GLY A 24 1.21 -4.29 -7.71
N PHE A 25 1.47 -5.28 -8.58
CA PHE A 25 1.13 -5.17 -10.00
C PHE A 25 -0.39 -4.99 -10.21
N PHE A 26 -1.21 -5.80 -9.53
CA PHE A 26 -2.68 -5.69 -9.59
C PHE A 26 -3.18 -4.38 -8.99
N VAL A 27 -2.58 -3.91 -7.89
CA VAL A 27 -2.95 -2.63 -7.28
C VAL A 27 -2.62 -1.47 -8.22
N TYR A 28 -1.42 -1.44 -8.80
CA TYR A 28 -1.02 -0.39 -9.74
C TYR A 28 -1.87 -0.39 -11.02
N ARG A 29 -2.24 -1.58 -11.51
CA ARG A 29 -3.17 -1.73 -12.63
C ARG A 29 -4.47 -1.00 -12.33
N ARG A 30 -5.11 -1.30 -11.19
CA ARG A 30 -6.34 -0.61 -10.75
C ARG A 30 -6.15 0.90 -10.58
N VAL A 31 -5.03 1.33 -10.00
CA VAL A 31 -4.72 2.76 -9.81
C VAL A 31 -4.66 3.49 -11.16
N PHE A 32 -4.03 2.89 -12.18
CA PHE A 32 -3.91 3.51 -13.50
C PHE A 32 -5.16 3.39 -14.34
N GLU A 33 -5.96 2.33 -14.18
CA GLU A 33 -7.29 2.23 -14.79
C GLU A 33 -8.24 3.28 -14.23
N HIS A 34 -8.21 3.51 -12.91
CA HIS A 34 -9.07 4.50 -12.27
C HIS A 34 -8.59 5.94 -12.48
N ASN A 35 -7.27 6.16 -12.53
CA ASN A 35 -6.69 7.48 -12.78
C ASN A 35 -5.43 7.39 -13.67
N PRO A 36 -5.61 7.42 -15.00
CA PRO A 36 -4.50 7.34 -15.96
C PRO A 36 -3.46 8.45 -15.80
N LEU A 37 -3.83 9.63 -15.27
CA LEU A 37 -2.90 10.75 -15.08
C LEU A 37 -1.77 10.41 -14.09
N LEU A 38 -1.99 9.44 -13.20
CA LEU A 38 -0.96 8.99 -12.27
C LEU A 38 0.19 8.28 -12.98
N LYS A 39 0.02 7.74 -14.20
CA LYS A 39 1.11 7.12 -14.98
C LYS A 39 2.32 8.06 -15.13
N ARG A 40 2.07 9.36 -15.33
CA ARG A 40 3.12 10.39 -15.42
C ARG A 40 3.99 10.49 -14.16
N ALA A 41 3.41 10.24 -12.98
CA ALA A 41 4.17 10.26 -11.72
C ALA A 41 5.16 9.08 -11.60
N PHE A 42 4.97 8.04 -12.40
CA PHE A 42 5.79 6.83 -12.43
C PHE A 42 6.60 6.69 -13.73
N HIS A 43 6.54 7.66 -14.65
CA HIS A 43 7.22 7.65 -15.95
C HIS A 43 6.83 6.41 -16.79
N VAL A 44 5.53 6.18 -16.94
CA VAL A 44 4.96 5.05 -17.71
C VAL A 44 3.77 5.47 -18.56
N GLU A 45 3.61 6.77 -18.82
CA GLU A 45 2.51 7.32 -19.60
C GLU A 45 2.50 6.86 -21.06
N GLU A 46 3.63 6.41 -21.60
CA GLU A 46 3.78 5.88 -22.96
C GLU A 46 3.21 4.46 -23.14
N TYR A 47 2.91 3.77 -22.04
CA TYR A 47 2.39 2.40 -22.06
C TYR A 47 0.88 2.40 -21.81
N ASP A 48 0.09 1.92 -22.77
CA ASP A 48 -1.37 1.79 -22.60
C ASP A 48 -1.72 0.80 -21.49
N LEU A 49 -1.05 -0.36 -21.48
CA LEU A 49 -1.22 -1.42 -20.51
C LEU A 49 0.03 -1.61 -19.65
N LEU A 50 -0.16 -1.95 -18.39
CA LEU A 50 0.93 -2.21 -17.44
C LEU A 50 1.80 -3.40 -17.88
N ASP A 51 1.19 -4.38 -18.55
CA ASP A 51 1.81 -5.57 -19.11
C ASP A 51 2.83 -5.27 -20.23
N LEU A 52 2.75 -4.09 -20.85
CA LEU A 52 3.66 -3.67 -21.93
C LEU A 52 4.95 -3.01 -21.42
N ILE A 53 5.04 -2.74 -20.11
CA ILE A 53 6.20 -2.07 -19.52
C ILE A 53 7.39 -3.05 -19.49
N PRO A 54 8.59 -2.65 -19.96
CA PRO A 54 9.79 -3.49 -19.92
C PRO A 54 10.09 -3.97 -18.49
N LYS A 55 10.34 -5.26 -18.29
CA LYS A 55 10.60 -5.88 -16.97
C LYS A 55 11.74 -5.21 -16.15
N LYS A 56 12.63 -4.46 -16.80
CA LYS A 56 13.73 -3.69 -16.17
C LYS A 56 13.28 -2.31 -15.65
N HIS A 57 12.07 -1.87 -15.95
CA HIS A 57 11.55 -0.57 -15.57
C HIS A 57 11.47 -0.44 -14.04
N SER A 58 11.77 0.75 -13.51
CA SER A 58 11.86 0.99 -12.07
C SER A 58 10.53 0.78 -11.33
N ILE A 59 9.40 0.86 -12.04
CA ILE A 59 8.06 0.65 -11.47
C ILE A 59 7.89 -0.75 -10.87
N PHE A 60 8.48 -1.80 -11.47
CA PHE A 60 8.39 -3.16 -10.94
C PHE A 60 9.07 -3.30 -9.57
N ARG A 61 10.14 -2.53 -9.33
CA ARG A 61 10.74 -2.43 -7.99
C ARG A 61 9.77 -1.76 -7.02
N GLN A 62 9.07 -0.71 -7.43
CA GLN A 62 8.08 -0.03 -6.57
C GLN A 62 6.90 -0.95 -6.22
N MET A 63 6.37 -1.67 -7.19
CA MET A 63 5.32 -2.68 -6.98
C MET A 63 5.75 -3.79 -6.02
N ARG A 64 6.99 -4.27 -6.14
CA ARG A 64 7.57 -5.28 -5.22
C ARG A 64 7.73 -4.73 -3.81
N LEU A 65 8.25 -3.51 -3.67
CA LEU A 65 8.37 -2.87 -2.35
C LEU A 65 7.01 -2.69 -1.68
N PHE A 66 6.01 -2.29 -2.45
CA PHE A 66 4.63 -2.18 -1.96
C PHE A 66 4.06 -3.54 -1.54
N THR A 67 4.25 -4.58 -2.37
CA THR A 67 3.86 -5.95 -2.04
C THR A 67 4.48 -6.41 -0.73
N ASN A 68 5.78 -6.14 -0.54
CA ASN A 68 6.50 -6.52 0.68
C ASN A 68 5.97 -5.77 1.91
N LEU A 69 5.56 -4.50 1.77
CA LEU A 69 4.94 -3.74 2.84
C LEU A 69 3.62 -4.38 3.29
N ILE A 70 2.75 -4.73 2.33
CA ILE A 70 1.48 -5.41 2.62
C ILE A 70 1.74 -6.79 3.25
N ALA A 71 2.65 -7.58 2.67
CA ALA A 71 3.02 -8.89 3.22
C ALA A 71 3.56 -8.79 4.66
N LEU A 72 4.35 -7.75 4.94
CA LEU A 72 4.86 -7.48 6.29
C LEU A 72 3.71 -7.12 7.25
N ALA A 73 2.79 -6.25 6.83
CA ALA A 73 1.62 -5.90 7.62
C ALA A 73 0.72 -7.10 7.93
N VAL A 74 0.52 -8.00 6.95
CA VAL A 74 -0.22 -9.25 7.16
C VAL A 74 0.45 -10.15 8.19
N ARG A 75 1.79 -10.27 8.16
CA ARG A 75 2.52 -11.11 9.14
C ARG A 75 2.31 -10.63 10.57
N HIS A 76 2.32 -9.32 10.77
CA HIS A 76 2.18 -8.67 12.08
C HIS A 76 0.82 -7.97 12.23
N ALA A 77 -0.26 -8.58 11.72
CA ALA A 77 -1.60 -7.99 11.77
C ALA A 77 -2.12 -7.77 13.22
N ASP A 78 -1.55 -8.49 14.19
CA ASP A 78 -1.71 -8.35 15.64
C ASP A 78 -0.91 -7.18 16.25
N GLU A 79 0.19 -6.81 15.62
CA GLU A 79 1.20 -5.91 16.18
C GLU A 79 1.46 -4.73 15.23
N LEU A 80 0.41 -4.26 14.56
CA LEU A 80 0.51 -3.20 13.54
C LEU A 80 1.13 -1.91 14.11
N GLU A 81 0.73 -1.52 15.33
CA GLU A 81 1.22 -0.32 16.02
C GLU A 81 2.71 -0.43 16.34
N THR A 82 3.13 -1.55 16.94
CA THR A 82 4.47 -1.74 17.50
C THR A 82 5.50 -2.14 16.45
N GLU A 83 5.16 -3.09 15.58
CA GLU A 83 6.11 -3.68 14.63
C GLU A 83 6.07 -3.01 13.24
N ILE A 84 4.88 -2.57 12.82
CA ILE A 84 4.65 -2.17 11.43
C ILE A 84 4.63 -0.66 11.24
N ALA A 85 4.12 0.10 12.21
CA ALA A 85 3.98 1.55 12.10
C ALA A 85 5.27 2.27 11.68
N PRO A 86 6.47 1.97 12.25
CA PRO A 86 7.70 2.64 11.83
C PRO A 86 8.09 2.33 10.38
N ALA A 87 7.82 1.11 9.90
CA ALA A 87 8.11 0.72 8.52
C ALA A 87 7.16 1.41 7.53
N VAL A 88 5.86 1.43 7.84
CA VAL A 88 4.83 2.10 7.03
C VAL A 88 5.07 3.61 6.99
N PHE A 89 5.39 4.22 8.14
CA PHE A 89 5.72 5.64 8.22
C PHE A 89 6.91 5.98 7.31
N ARG A 90 8.02 5.25 7.42
CA ARG A 90 9.20 5.44 6.55
C ARG A 90 8.90 5.23 5.07
N TYR A 91 8.00 4.31 4.74
CA TYR A 91 7.54 4.12 3.36
C TYR A 91 6.75 5.36 2.88
N GLY A 92 5.82 5.87 3.69
CA GLY A 92 5.02 7.05 3.41
C GLY A 92 5.86 8.31 3.15
N GLN A 93 6.94 8.50 3.91
CA GLN A 93 7.92 9.57 3.72
C GLN A 93 8.46 9.66 2.28
N ARG A 94 8.57 8.51 1.58
CA ARG A 94 9.20 8.41 0.25
C ARG A 94 8.19 8.18 -0.88
N HIS A 95 7.05 7.56 -0.58
CA HIS A 95 6.20 6.92 -1.59
C HIS A 95 4.69 7.25 -1.47
N TYR A 96 4.29 8.23 -0.68
CA TYR A 96 2.86 8.55 -0.46
C TYR A 96 2.07 9.02 -1.70
N LYS A 97 2.68 9.16 -2.87
CA LYS A 97 1.92 9.38 -4.12
C LYS A 97 0.96 8.22 -4.49
N PHE A 98 0.66 7.34 -3.54
CA PHE A 98 -0.07 6.11 -3.70
C PHE A 98 -1.47 6.18 -3.09
N ALA A 99 -2.45 5.75 -3.88
CA ALA A 99 -3.83 5.63 -3.44
C ALA A 99 -4.02 4.28 -2.73
N ALA A 100 -3.88 4.27 -1.40
CA ALA A 100 -4.11 3.09 -0.56
C ALA A 100 -5.51 2.47 -0.75
N CYS A 101 -6.46 3.21 -1.30
CA CYS A 101 -7.84 2.77 -1.53
C CYS A 101 -7.98 1.59 -2.50
N GLN A 102 -7.03 1.38 -3.43
CA GLN A 102 -7.15 0.28 -4.39
C GLN A 102 -6.74 -1.08 -3.82
N VAL A 103 -6.11 -1.13 -2.64
CA VAL A 103 -5.69 -2.39 -2.02
C VAL A 103 -6.87 -3.29 -1.69
N VAL A 104 -7.89 -2.74 -1.03
CA VAL A 104 -9.08 -3.52 -0.61
C VAL A 104 -9.84 -4.01 -1.84
N CYS A 105 -9.94 -3.22 -2.90
CA CYS A 105 -10.53 -3.66 -4.16
C CYS A 105 -9.71 -4.76 -4.83
N THR A 106 -8.37 -4.65 -4.83
CA THR A 106 -7.50 -5.71 -5.35
C THR A 106 -7.61 -7.00 -4.55
N VAL A 107 -7.72 -6.90 -3.22
CA VAL A 107 -8.02 -8.07 -2.36
C VAL A 107 -9.34 -8.68 -2.79
N ALA A 108 -10.38 -7.87 -3.03
CA ALA A 108 -11.67 -8.37 -3.44
C ALA A 108 -11.60 -9.11 -4.79
N ASP A 109 -11.00 -8.51 -5.81
CA ASP A 109 -10.85 -9.16 -7.12
C ASP A 109 -10.06 -10.46 -7.02
N LEU A 110 -8.98 -10.46 -6.23
CA LEU A 110 -8.12 -11.62 -6.06
C LEU A 110 -8.77 -12.69 -5.21
N LEU A 111 -9.69 -12.41 -4.29
CA LEU A 111 -10.39 -13.46 -3.56
C LEU A 111 -11.56 -14.04 -4.38
N GLY A 112 -12.27 -13.20 -5.14
CA GLY A 112 -13.39 -13.60 -6.01
C GLY A 112 -14.74 -13.23 -5.42
N VAL A 113 -15.81 -13.88 -5.87
CA VAL A 113 -17.21 -13.46 -5.59
C VAL A 113 -17.68 -13.84 -4.17
N ASP A 114 -17.05 -14.81 -3.52
CA ASP A 114 -17.53 -15.39 -2.25
C ASP A 114 -16.70 -14.95 -1.03
N ILE A 115 -16.47 -13.65 -0.90
CA ILE A 115 -15.69 -13.11 0.23
C ILE A 115 -16.59 -12.90 1.43
N ASP A 116 -16.21 -13.53 2.54
CA ASP A 116 -16.80 -13.26 3.85
C ASP A 116 -16.73 -11.74 4.16
N PRO A 117 -17.87 -11.06 4.44
CA PRO A 117 -17.88 -9.67 4.86
C PRO A 117 -16.93 -9.37 6.03
N ALA A 118 -16.77 -10.29 6.99
CA ALA A 118 -15.85 -10.11 8.11
C ALA A 118 -14.37 -10.08 7.67
N CYS A 119 -14.03 -10.78 6.59
CA CYS A 119 -12.71 -10.72 5.97
C CYS A 119 -12.48 -9.33 5.33
N MET A 120 -13.46 -8.82 4.59
CA MET A 120 -13.38 -7.49 3.99
C MET A 120 -13.25 -6.37 5.03
N GLU A 121 -14.03 -6.44 6.11
CA GLU A 121 -13.90 -5.51 7.24
C GLU A 121 -12.50 -5.54 7.86
N ALA A 122 -11.93 -6.73 8.07
CA ALA A 122 -10.57 -6.86 8.59
C ALA A 122 -9.52 -6.22 7.66
N TRP A 123 -9.65 -6.39 6.35
CA TRP A 123 -8.78 -5.74 5.36
C TRP A 123 -8.97 -4.22 5.34
N ILE A 124 -10.21 -3.73 5.45
CA ILE A 124 -10.52 -2.29 5.53
C ILE A 124 -9.87 -1.68 6.76
N ASP A 125 -9.98 -2.32 7.92
CA ASP A 125 -9.42 -1.83 9.18
C ASP A 125 -7.88 -1.79 9.13
N MET A 126 -7.23 -2.85 8.63
CA MET A 126 -5.79 -2.86 8.43
C MET A 126 -5.34 -1.78 7.44
N MET A 127 -6.06 -1.61 6.32
CA MET A 127 -5.72 -0.60 5.33
C MET A 127 -6.00 0.83 5.80
N ARG A 128 -6.98 1.03 6.68
CA ARG A 128 -7.20 2.33 7.34
C ARG A 128 -5.99 2.69 8.19
N PHE A 129 -5.50 1.76 9.01
CA PHE A 129 -4.28 1.94 9.80
C PHE A 129 -3.07 2.26 8.91
N ILE A 130 -2.82 1.43 7.90
CA ILE A 130 -1.69 1.63 6.97
C ILE A 130 -1.81 2.99 6.26
N GLY A 131 -3.00 3.34 5.77
CA GLY A 131 -3.27 4.61 5.09
C GLY A 131 -2.95 5.82 5.97
N CYS A 132 -3.35 5.79 7.25
CA CYS A 132 -3.01 6.82 8.22
C CYS A 132 -1.49 6.96 8.40
N ARG A 133 -0.78 5.85 8.64
CA ARG A 133 0.69 5.88 8.86
C ARG A 133 1.47 6.30 7.61
N LEU A 134 1.00 5.93 6.42
CA LEU A 134 1.54 6.42 5.15
C LEU A 134 1.39 7.95 5.03
N LEU A 135 0.21 8.47 5.36
CA LEU A 135 -0.07 9.91 5.35
C LEU A 135 0.75 10.67 6.39
N ASP A 136 0.93 10.11 7.59
CA ASP A 136 1.78 10.68 8.63
C ASP A 136 3.23 10.84 8.14
N GLY A 137 3.79 9.80 7.51
CA GLY A 137 5.13 9.85 6.93
C GLY A 137 5.26 10.91 5.83
N PHE A 138 4.27 11.03 4.95
CA PHE A 138 4.26 12.06 3.91
C PHE A 138 4.21 13.47 4.47
N ASN A 139 3.30 13.70 5.42
CA ASN A 139 3.14 14.99 6.05
C ASN A 139 4.42 15.37 6.80
N TYR A 140 5.04 14.42 7.51
CA TYR A 140 6.34 14.63 8.13
C TYR A 140 7.37 15.13 7.11
N ILE A 141 7.59 14.45 5.99
CA ILE A 141 8.59 14.92 5.01
C ILE A 141 8.23 16.27 4.38
N ARG A 142 6.96 16.48 4.02
CA ARG A 142 6.50 17.75 3.45
C ARG A 142 6.68 18.93 4.41
N LEU A 143 6.46 18.72 5.70
CA LEU A 143 6.70 19.72 6.73
C LEU A 143 8.21 19.92 6.97
N SER A 144 9.00 18.85 6.87
CA SER A 144 10.46 18.86 7.08
C SER A 144 11.14 19.70 6.02
N SER A 145 10.75 19.51 4.76
CA SER A 145 11.29 20.23 3.61
C SER A 145 10.92 21.71 3.65
N ASN A 146 9.76 22.03 4.23
CA ASN A 146 9.28 23.40 4.37
C ASN A 146 9.78 24.10 5.64
N LYS A 147 10.70 23.48 6.41
CA LYS A 147 11.18 23.96 7.72
C LYS A 147 10.06 24.21 8.74
N LYS A 148 8.92 23.54 8.60
CA LYS A 148 7.75 23.65 9.49
C LYS A 148 7.67 22.53 10.52
N LEU A 149 8.77 21.84 10.80
CA LEU A 149 8.74 20.59 11.56
C LEU A 149 9.12 20.80 13.02
N SER A 150 8.14 20.59 13.90
CA SER A 150 8.31 20.43 15.34
C SER A 150 8.65 18.97 15.65
N ILE A 151 9.71 18.75 16.44
CA ILE A 151 10.09 17.41 16.93
C ILE A 151 9.15 17.03 18.07
N ASN A 152 8.38 15.96 17.88
CA ASN A 152 7.55 15.36 18.91
C ASN A 152 8.35 14.27 19.64
N THR A 153 8.62 14.47 20.93
CA THR A 153 9.02 13.43 21.86
C THR A 153 7.77 13.00 22.65
N ALA A 154 7.25 11.81 22.35
CA ALA A 154 6.09 11.16 22.97
C ALA A 154 4.70 11.73 22.56
N ASP A 155 4.10 11.05 21.59
CA ASP A 155 2.64 10.87 21.38
C ASP A 155 1.76 12.03 20.88
N HIS A 156 2.21 13.29 20.82
CA HIS A 156 1.39 14.38 20.28
C HIS A 156 2.09 15.33 19.27
N ILE A 157 1.62 15.33 18.02
CA ILE A 157 2.08 16.29 16.99
C ILE A 157 1.37 17.63 17.22
N PHE A 158 2.11 18.63 17.69
CA PHE A 158 1.62 20.01 17.77
C PHE A 158 2.05 20.81 16.53
N TYR A 159 1.07 21.42 15.87
CA TYR A 159 1.26 22.38 14.78
C TYR A 159 1.25 23.79 15.36
N VAL A 160 2.29 24.58 15.10
CA VAL A 160 2.24 26.04 15.31
C VAL A 160 2.38 26.68 13.93
N LEU A 161 1.43 27.54 13.57
CA LEU A 161 1.39 28.31 12.33
C LEU A 161 2.52 29.34 12.26
#